data_AF-A0A4R1VT37-F1
#
_entry.id   AF-A0A4R1VT37-F1
#
_cell.length_a   1.000
_cell.length_b   1.000
_cell.length_c   1.000
_cell.angle_alpha   90.00
_cell.angle_beta   90.00
_cell.angle_gamma   90.00
#
_symmetry.space_group_name_H-M   'P 1'
#
loop_
_entity.id
_entity.type
_entity.pdbx_description
1 polymer ?
#
loop_
_entity_poly.entity_id
_entity_poly.type
_entity_poly.pdbx_seq_one_letter_code
_entity_poly.pdbx_strand_id
1 'polypeptide(L)'
;MSGSLTGALKPLFAVALMSTLAACGGGTKFRPVSDVPVRVGPPYKVRGTTYTPATQPGYDVLGYATWYGSESGNKVANGERFRPRWITAAHKTLPLPSYVEVTSLDTGRRIVVRVNDRGPFGESARVIDLSRGAAEELGIRTKGKAAVRVRVVEPPEKDRAALRKGKAAQELPPVSPATLANLQSQFERGVGTR
;
A
#
# COMPACT_ATOMS: atom_id res chain seq x y z
N MET A 1 34.72 77.90 29.26
CA MET A 1 33.86 76.89 28.58
C MET A 1 34.30 75.52 29.11
N SER A 2 33.53 74.93 30.04
CA SER A 2 32.88 73.60 29.86
C SER A 2 33.82 72.53 29.29
N GLY A 3 34.19 71.41 29.92
CA GLY A 3 33.57 70.60 30.99
C GLY A 3 33.74 69.12 30.58
N SER A 4 33.95 68.23 31.57
CA SER A 4 33.64 66.78 31.58
C SER A 4 34.55 65.80 30.79
N LEU A 5 35.32 64.93 31.48
CA LEU A 5 34.98 63.60 32.03
C LEU A 5 34.87 62.46 31.00
N THR A 6 35.69 61.42 31.20
CA THR A 6 35.40 59.95 31.21
C THR A 6 36.41 59.09 30.42
N GLY A 7 36.85 58.02 31.08
CA GLY A 7 37.73 56.98 30.53
C GLY A 7 36.98 55.86 29.83
N ALA A 8 37.70 54.94 29.20
CA ALA A 8 37.20 53.60 28.91
C ALA A 8 38.34 52.60 28.63
N LEU A 9 38.19 51.47 29.32
CA LEU A 9 38.81 50.16 29.26
C LEU A 9 39.07 49.63 27.83
N LYS A 10 40.23 49.01 27.59
CA LYS A 10 40.52 48.24 26.37
C LYS A 10 39.83 46.87 26.45
N PRO A 11 39.06 46.42 25.43
CA PRO A 11 38.52 45.07 25.42
C PRO A 11 39.56 44.10 24.83
N LEU A 12 39.91 43.08 25.60
CA LEU A 12 40.61 41.89 25.09
C LEU A 12 39.57 41.03 24.37
N PHE A 13 39.64 40.96 23.04
CA PHE A 13 38.77 40.09 22.25
C PHE A 13 39.17 38.63 22.45
N ALA A 14 38.42 37.89 23.26
CA ALA A 14 38.45 36.45 23.30
C ALA A 14 37.70 35.90 22.06
N VAL A 15 38.44 35.46 21.04
CA VAL A 15 37.87 34.75 19.89
C VAL A 15 37.52 33.33 20.36
N ALA A 16 36.28 33.13 20.80
CA ALA A 16 35.72 31.80 20.99
C ALA A 16 35.47 31.18 19.60
N LEU A 17 36.32 30.23 19.22
CA LEU A 17 36.19 29.44 18.00
C LEU A 17 34.98 28.48 18.17
N MET A 18 33.80 28.99 17.85
CA MET A 18 32.55 28.24 17.86
C MET A 18 32.53 27.34 16.63
N SER A 19 33.07 26.12 16.78
CA SER A 19 33.04 25.08 15.76
C SER A 19 31.59 24.72 15.44
N THR A 20 31.07 25.31 14.37
CA THR A 20 29.76 24.98 13.80
C THR A 20 29.86 23.60 13.15
N LEU A 21 29.43 22.57 13.88
CA LEU A 21 29.13 21.27 13.30
C LEU A 21 27.95 21.47 12.32
N ALA A 22 28.27 21.72 11.06
CA ALA A 22 27.33 21.63 9.96
C ALA A 22 26.91 20.16 9.81
N ALA A 23 25.87 19.77 10.53
CA ALA A 23 25.21 18.50 10.34
C ALA A 23 24.50 18.52 8.98
N CYS A 24 25.20 18.09 7.93
CA CYS A 24 24.56 17.69 6.68
C CYS A 24 23.77 16.38 6.93
N GLY A 25 22.63 16.51 7.61
CA GLY A 25 21.66 15.44 7.74
C GLY A 25 21.08 15.15 6.36
N GLY A 26 21.65 14.16 5.67
CA GLY A 26 21.08 13.53 4.48
C GLY A 26 19.80 12.78 4.84
N GLY A 27 18.76 13.52 5.24
CA GLY A 27 17.44 12.97 5.48
C GLY A 27 16.88 12.50 4.14
N THR A 28 16.66 11.19 4.01
CA THR A 28 15.84 10.64 2.94
C THR A 28 14.51 11.40 2.94
N LYS A 29 14.31 12.33 1.99
CA LYS A 29 13.09 13.14 1.90
C LYS A 29 11.90 12.19 1.76
N PHE A 30 11.16 12.01 2.85
CA PHE A 30 9.93 11.22 2.85
C PHE A 30 8.94 11.88 1.88
N ARG A 31 8.66 11.20 0.76
CA ARG A 31 7.58 11.64 -0.14
C ARG A 31 6.26 11.11 0.42
N PRO A 32 5.32 11.98 0.80
CA PRO A 32 4.03 11.53 1.29
C PRO A 32 3.30 10.76 0.17
N VAL A 33 2.68 9.65 0.55
CA VAL A 33 1.80 8.87 -0.32
C VAL A 33 0.46 9.61 -0.46
N SER A 34 -0.01 9.74 -1.69
CA SER A 34 -1.22 10.48 -2.07
C SER A 34 -2.24 9.54 -2.71
N ASP A 35 -3.52 9.83 -2.51
CA ASP A 35 -4.61 9.13 -3.19
C ASP A 35 -4.95 9.76 -4.54
N VAL A 36 -4.38 10.92 -4.83
CA VAL A 36 -4.64 11.69 -6.03
C VAL A 36 -3.35 11.94 -6.83
N PRO A 37 -3.44 11.92 -8.18
CA PRO A 37 -4.63 11.56 -8.96
C PRO A 37 -4.85 10.03 -9.00
N VAL A 38 -6.11 9.61 -9.07
CA VAL A 38 -6.47 8.24 -9.44
C VAL A 38 -6.33 8.08 -10.96
N ARG A 39 -5.57 7.08 -11.40
CA ARG A 39 -5.25 6.85 -12.81
C ARG A 39 -5.75 5.48 -13.24
N VAL A 40 -6.61 5.44 -14.26
CA VAL A 40 -6.93 4.20 -14.98
C VAL A 40 -5.67 3.71 -15.71
N GLY A 41 -5.09 4.59 -16.53
CA GLY A 41 -3.90 4.31 -17.35
C GLY A 41 -4.25 3.63 -18.67
N PRO A 42 -3.33 3.65 -19.66
CA PRO A 42 -3.56 3.00 -20.95
C PRO A 42 -3.49 1.47 -20.85
N PRO A 43 -4.01 0.73 -21.85
CA PRO A 43 -3.74 -0.69 -22.00
C PRO A 43 -2.24 -0.99 -22.03
N TYR A 44 -1.84 -2.13 -21.47
CA TYR A 44 -0.45 -2.57 -21.44
C TYR A 44 -0.34 -4.07 -21.71
N LYS A 45 0.83 -4.52 -22.18
CA LYS A 45 1.07 -5.94 -22.53
C LYS A 45 2.12 -6.54 -21.60
N VAL A 46 1.86 -7.75 -21.11
CA VAL A 46 2.81 -8.57 -20.37
C VAL A 46 2.78 -9.97 -20.94
N ARG A 47 3.93 -10.47 -21.42
CA ARG A 47 4.07 -11.83 -21.99
C ARG A 47 3.01 -12.16 -23.06
N GLY A 48 2.70 -11.19 -23.93
CA GLY A 48 1.71 -11.35 -25.01
C GLY A 48 0.25 -11.15 -24.60
N THR A 49 -0.07 -11.13 -23.30
CA THR A 49 -1.42 -10.82 -22.80
C THR A 49 -1.61 -9.31 -22.66
N THR A 50 -2.67 -8.77 -23.25
CA THR A 50 -3.08 -7.37 -23.08
C THR A 50 -3.97 -7.23 -21.85
N TYR A 51 -3.64 -6.30 -20.97
CA TYR A 51 -4.47 -5.88 -19.85
C TYR A 51 -4.96 -4.45 -20.10
N THR A 52 -6.27 -4.25 -19.99
CA THR A 52 -6.90 -2.94 -20.18
C THR A 52 -7.43 -2.45 -18.84
N PRO A 53 -6.74 -1.50 -18.17
CA PRO A 53 -7.29 -0.87 -16.98
C PRO A 53 -8.63 -0.19 -17.25
N ALA A 54 -9.54 -0.27 -16.29
CA ALA A 54 -10.86 0.35 -16.37
C ALA A 54 -11.40 0.67 -14.97
N THR A 55 -12.21 1.73 -14.88
CA THR A 55 -12.99 2.03 -13.67
C THR A 55 -14.06 0.95 -13.49
N GLN A 56 -14.04 0.29 -12.34
CA GLN A 56 -14.91 -0.85 -12.02
C GLN A 56 -15.44 -0.70 -10.58
N PRO A 57 -16.37 0.24 -10.32
CA PRO A 57 -16.85 0.50 -8.96
C PRO A 57 -17.61 -0.69 -8.36
N GLY A 58 -18.23 -1.52 -9.19
CA GLY A 58 -18.89 -2.77 -8.80
C GLY A 58 -17.99 -4.01 -8.86
N TYR A 59 -16.66 -3.86 -8.88
CA TYR A 59 -15.76 -5.01 -8.92
C TYR A 59 -15.93 -5.86 -7.66
N ASP A 60 -16.34 -7.11 -7.86
CA ASP A 60 -16.58 -8.10 -6.82
C ASP A 60 -16.34 -9.49 -7.41
N VAL A 61 -15.15 -10.04 -7.16
CA VAL A 61 -14.67 -11.23 -7.87
C VAL A 61 -14.10 -12.25 -6.90
N LEU A 62 -14.45 -13.51 -7.13
CA LEU A 62 -13.82 -14.66 -6.52
C LEU A 62 -12.60 -15.08 -7.34
N GLY A 63 -11.51 -15.41 -6.66
CA GLY A 63 -10.25 -15.77 -7.31
C GLY A 63 -9.19 -16.20 -6.33
N TYR A 64 -7.96 -16.33 -6.83
CA TYR A 64 -6.80 -16.62 -6.00
C TYR A 64 -6.02 -15.35 -5.67
N ALA A 65 -5.63 -15.22 -4.41
CA ALA A 65 -4.59 -14.33 -3.96
C ALA A 65 -3.24 -15.06 -3.91
N THR A 66 -2.19 -14.34 -4.27
CA THR A 66 -0.81 -14.68 -3.95
C THR A 66 -0.20 -13.54 -3.14
N TRP A 67 1.09 -13.63 -2.82
CA TRP A 67 1.79 -12.51 -2.23
C TRP A 67 3.23 -12.39 -2.71
N TYR A 68 3.76 -11.17 -2.64
CA TYR A 68 5.14 -10.82 -2.98
C TYR A 68 5.78 -10.00 -1.85
N GLY A 69 7.12 -9.99 -1.79
CA GLY A 69 7.83 -9.28 -0.72
C GLY A 69 9.29 -9.63 -0.53
N SER A 70 9.88 -10.46 -1.39
CA SER A 70 11.34 -10.66 -1.48
C SER A 70 12.03 -9.43 -2.10
N GLU A 71 11.34 -8.73 -2.99
CA GLU A 71 11.80 -7.45 -3.56
C GLU A 71 11.66 -6.32 -2.54
N SER A 72 12.57 -5.33 -2.56
CA SER A 72 12.42 -4.13 -1.73
C SER A 72 13.07 -2.92 -2.38
N GLY A 73 12.53 -1.72 -2.13
CA GLY A 73 13.13 -0.45 -2.59
C GLY A 73 12.77 -0.02 -4.02
N ASN A 74 12.23 -0.92 -4.83
CA ASN A 74 11.71 -0.66 -6.18
C ASN A 74 10.51 0.28 -6.16
N LYS A 75 10.23 0.95 -7.28
CA LYS A 75 8.98 1.71 -7.46
C LYS A 75 7.89 0.77 -7.97
N VAL A 76 6.69 0.87 -7.42
CA VAL A 76 5.48 0.22 -7.95
C VAL A 76 4.92 1.02 -9.13
N ALA A 77 3.93 0.47 -9.84
CA ALA A 77 3.36 1.06 -11.06
C ALA A 77 2.83 2.49 -10.89
N ASN A 78 2.32 2.86 -9.70
CA ASN A 78 1.88 4.24 -9.45
C ASN A 78 3.01 5.21 -9.05
N GLY A 79 4.25 4.72 -8.95
CA GLY A 79 5.45 5.49 -8.62
C GLY A 79 5.82 5.54 -7.14
N GLU A 80 4.99 4.98 -6.24
CA GLU A 80 5.33 4.82 -4.82
C GLU A 80 6.52 3.87 -4.64
N ARG A 81 7.26 3.99 -3.54
CA ARG A 81 8.28 3.00 -3.18
C ARG A 81 7.60 1.77 -2.59
N PHE A 82 7.90 0.59 -3.13
CA PHE A 82 7.44 -0.66 -2.57
C PHE A 82 8.05 -0.90 -1.19
N ARG A 83 7.19 -1.31 -0.24
CA ARG A 83 7.55 -1.63 1.14
C ARG A 83 6.85 -2.93 1.52
N PRO A 84 7.58 -4.05 1.66
CA PRO A 84 6.96 -5.37 1.85
C PRO A 84 6.04 -5.49 3.06
N ARG A 85 6.27 -4.70 4.13
CA ARG A 85 5.49 -4.75 5.38
C ARG A 85 4.24 -3.86 5.36
N TRP A 86 4.00 -3.11 4.30
CA TRP A 86 2.84 -2.23 4.19
C TRP A 86 1.59 -3.02 3.80
N ILE A 87 0.40 -2.46 4.07
CA ILE A 87 -0.88 -3.10 3.71
C ILE A 87 -1.29 -2.67 2.28
N THR A 88 -0.62 -3.27 1.30
CA THR A 88 -0.75 -2.92 -0.12
C THR A 88 -0.94 -4.15 -1.01
N ALA A 89 -1.42 -3.94 -2.24
CA ALA A 89 -1.63 -4.99 -3.22
C ALA A 89 -1.42 -4.53 -4.67
N ALA A 90 -1.21 -5.49 -5.56
CA ALA A 90 -1.21 -5.32 -7.00
C ALA A 90 -2.53 -5.83 -7.61
N HIS A 91 -3.07 -5.10 -8.58
CA HIS A 91 -4.23 -5.54 -9.38
C HIS A 91 -4.02 -5.25 -10.88
N LYS A 92 -4.55 -6.14 -11.74
CA LYS A 92 -4.35 -6.12 -13.19
C LYS A 92 -4.91 -4.85 -13.84
N THR A 93 -6.14 -4.48 -13.48
CA THR A 93 -6.93 -3.50 -14.26
C THR A 93 -7.68 -2.45 -13.43
N LEU A 94 -7.55 -2.45 -12.10
CA LEU A 94 -8.21 -1.44 -11.28
C LEU A 94 -7.44 -0.12 -11.40
N PRO A 95 -8.12 1.04 -11.28
CA PRO A 95 -7.43 2.32 -11.22
C PRO A 95 -6.41 2.36 -10.09
N LEU A 96 -5.31 3.11 -10.25
CA LEU A 96 -4.32 3.29 -9.19
C LEU A 96 -4.30 4.74 -8.68
N PRO A 97 -4.36 4.94 -7.35
CA PRO A 97 -4.68 3.92 -6.35
C PRO A 97 -6.17 3.54 -6.36
N SER A 98 -6.49 2.36 -5.81
CA SER A 98 -7.84 1.95 -5.42
C SER A 98 -7.81 1.29 -4.04
N TYR A 99 -8.98 1.08 -3.44
CA TYR A 99 -9.12 0.32 -2.19
C TYR A 99 -10.00 -0.90 -2.42
N VAL A 100 -9.61 -2.03 -1.86
CA VAL A 100 -10.36 -3.28 -1.96
C VAL A 100 -10.44 -3.98 -0.60
N GLU A 101 -11.61 -4.53 -0.29
CA GLU A 101 -11.78 -5.54 0.76
C GLU A 101 -11.38 -6.91 0.18
N VAL A 102 -10.49 -7.60 0.87
CA VAL A 102 -10.04 -8.95 0.53
C VAL A 102 -10.49 -9.89 1.64
N THR A 103 -11.30 -10.88 1.30
CA THR A 103 -11.81 -11.89 2.23
C THR A 103 -11.18 -13.24 1.93
N SER A 104 -10.54 -13.86 2.92
CA SER A 104 -10.05 -15.24 2.85
C SER A 104 -11.24 -16.20 2.91
N LEU A 105 -11.37 -17.07 1.91
CA LEU A 105 -12.41 -18.10 1.90
C LEU A 105 -12.09 -19.28 2.82
N ASP A 106 -10.87 -19.36 3.36
CA ASP A 106 -10.48 -20.43 4.29
C ASP A 106 -10.93 -20.14 5.73
N THR A 107 -10.90 -18.86 6.10
CA THR A 107 -11.09 -18.42 7.51
C THR A 107 -12.23 -17.43 7.68
N GLY A 108 -12.73 -16.84 6.59
CA GLY A 108 -13.66 -15.72 6.63
C GLY A 108 -13.06 -14.40 7.09
N ARG A 109 -11.76 -14.36 7.46
CA ARG A 109 -11.05 -13.11 7.77
C ARG A 109 -11.03 -12.19 6.56
N ARG A 110 -11.10 -10.90 6.82
CA ARG A 110 -11.11 -9.88 5.77
C ARG A 110 -10.39 -8.61 6.17
N ILE A 111 -9.73 -8.00 5.20
CA ILE A 111 -8.92 -6.81 5.39
C ILE A 111 -9.18 -5.82 4.25
N VAL A 112 -8.97 -4.54 4.49
CA VAL A 112 -8.93 -3.54 3.42
C VAL A 112 -7.49 -3.27 3.04
N VAL A 113 -7.18 -3.31 1.74
CA VAL A 113 -5.84 -3.03 1.21
C VAL A 113 -5.88 -1.89 0.21
N ARG A 114 -4.76 -1.16 0.13
CA ARG A 114 -4.52 -0.19 -0.93
C ARG A 114 -3.92 -0.89 -2.15
N VAL A 115 -4.57 -0.76 -3.29
CA VAL A 115 -4.03 -1.19 -4.58
C VAL A 115 -3.18 -0.06 -5.15
N ASN A 116 -1.87 -0.27 -5.28
CA ASN A 116 -0.93 0.73 -5.80
C ASN A 116 -0.02 0.20 -6.92
N ASP A 117 -0.19 -1.07 -7.31
CA ASP A 117 0.66 -1.74 -8.28
C ASP A 117 -0.12 -2.57 -9.33
N ARG A 118 0.59 -3.07 -10.34
CA ARG A 118 0.09 -3.90 -11.44
C ARG A 118 0.51 -5.35 -11.28
N GLY A 119 -0.41 -6.26 -11.60
CA GLY A 119 -0.24 -7.70 -11.40
C GLY A 119 -1.46 -8.29 -10.68
N PRO A 120 -1.50 -9.59 -10.37
CA PRO A 120 -0.54 -10.60 -10.80
C PRO A 120 -0.65 -10.89 -12.30
N PHE A 121 0.39 -11.44 -12.91
CA PHE A 121 0.41 -11.82 -14.35
C PHE A 121 0.48 -13.34 -14.52
N GLY A 122 0.11 -13.82 -15.71
CA GLY A 122 0.03 -15.25 -16.00
C GLY A 122 -1.39 -15.78 -15.80
N GLU A 123 -1.62 -16.56 -14.75
CA GLU A 123 -2.91 -17.20 -14.48
C GLU A 123 -4.07 -16.19 -14.40
N SER A 124 -5.13 -16.44 -15.15
CA SER A 124 -6.35 -15.62 -15.15
C SER A 124 -7.04 -15.63 -13.78
N ALA A 125 -7.06 -16.80 -13.12
CA ALA A 125 -7.67 -17.01 -11.81
C ALA A 125 -6.94 -16.31 -10.64
N ARG A 126 -5.68 -15.89 -10.81
CA ARG A 126 -5.01 -15.02 -9.84
C ARG A 126 -5.52 -13.59 -10.01
N VAL A 127 -6.28 -13.11 -9.04
CA VAL A 127 -6.98 -11.81 -9.13
C VAL A 127 -6.24 -10.71 -8.39
N ILE A 128 -5.46 -11.05 -7.36
CA ILE A 128 -4.75 -10.07 -6.55
C ILE A 128 -3.41 -10.62 -6.07
N ASP A 129 -2.41 -9.74 -5.96
CA ASP A 129 -1.12 -10.07 -5.35
C ASP A 129 -0.92 -9.17 -4.13
N LEU A 130 -0.86 -9.76 -2.95
CA LEU A 130 -0.71 -9.02 -1.70
C LEU A 130 0.77 -8.75 -1.41
N SER A 131 1.06 -7.62 -0.80
CA SER A 131 2.34 -7.44 -0.11
C SER A 131 2.45 -8.42 1.07
N ARG A 132 3.68 -8.75 1.50
CA ARG A 132 3.92 -9.62 2.66
C ARG A 132 3.14 -9.16 3.91
N GLY A 133 3.10 -7.87 4.21
CA GLY A 133 2.34 -7.32 5.34
C GLY A 133 0.83 -7.55 5.22
N ALA A 134 0.25 -7.35 4.04
CA ALA A 134 -1.16 -7.65 3.80
C ALA A 134 -1.46 -9.16 3.87
N ALA A 135 -0.54 -10.02 3.42
CA ALA A 135 -0.68 -11.46 3.53
C ALA A 135 -0.58 -11.97 4.98
N GLU A 136 0.25 -11.34 5.81
CA GLU A 136 0.31 -11.57 7.27
C GLU A 136 -1.00 -11.17 7.93
N GLU A 137 -1.48 -9.95 7.65
CA GLU A 137 -2.71 -9.40 8.20
C GLU A 137 -3.94 -10.27 7.85
N LEU A 138 -4.04 -10.71 6.59
CA LEU A 138 -5.12 -11.60 6.15
C LEU A 138 -4.98 -13.03 6.71
N GLY A 139 -3.77 -13.45 7.09
CA GLY A 139 -3.49 -14.80 7.58
C GLY A 139 -3.20 -15.83 6.49
N ILE A 140 -2.69 -15.41 5.32
CA ILE A 140 -2.37 -16.30 4.19
C ILE A 140 -0.87 -16.37 3.86
N ARG A 141 0.02 -15.72 4.61
CA ARG A 141 1.47 -15.68 4.31
C ARG A 141 2.10 -17.07 4.13
N THR A 142 1.69 -18.06 4.92
CA THR A 142 2.25 -19.42 4.85
C THR A 142 1.74 -20.21 3.64
N LYS A 143 0.78 -19.66 2.89
CA LYS A 143 0.21 -20.26 1.68
C LYS A 143 0.88 -19.64 0.45
N GLY A 144 1.18 -20.47 -0.55
CA GLY A 144 1.63 -19.98 -1.86
C GLY A 144 0.50 -19.32 -2.65
N LYS A 145 -0.73 -19.83 -2.48
CA LYS A 145 -1.96 -19.39 -3.14
C LYS A 145 -3.15 -19.60 -2.20
N ALA A 146 -4.08 -18.65 -2.10
CA ALA A 146 -5.26 -18.73 -1.24
C ALA A 146 -6.53 -18.30 -1.98
N ALA A 147 -7.66 -18.98 -1.74
CA ALA A 147 -8.95 -18.58 -2.29
C ALA A 147 -9.45 -17.33 -1.58
N VAL A 148 -9.84 -16.31 -2.35
CA VAL A 148 -10.29 -15.01 -1.85
C VAL A 148 -11.48 -14.47 -2.62
N ARG A 149 -12.23 -13.57 -1.96
CA ARG A 149 -13.09 -12.57 -2.61
C ARG A 149 -12.37 -11.24 -2.58
N VAL A 150 -12.40 -10.50 -3.70
CA VAL A 150 -11.86 -9.14 -3.81
C VAL A 150 -12.98 -8.22 -4.25
N ARG A 151 -13.28 -7.20 -3.43
CA ARG A 151 -14.34 -6.23 -3.68
C ARG A 151 -13.82 -4.81 -3.59
N VAL A 152 -14.10 -3.96 -4.59
CA VAL A 152 -13.81 -2.52 -4.50
C VAL A 152 -14.67 -1.88 -3.41
N VAL A 153 -14.04 -1.06 -2.58
CA VAL A 153 -14.69 -0.36 -1.46
C VAL A 153 -14.18 1.07 -1.37
N GLU A 154 -14.97 1.93 -0.73
CA GLU A 154 -14.57 3.27 -0.33
C GLU A 154 -14.48 3.33 1.20
N PRO A 155 -13.32 3.02 1.79
CA PRO A 155 -13.18 3.04 3.24
C PRO A 155 -13.18 4.47 3.76
N PRO A 156 -13.55 4.71 5.04
CA PRO A 156 -13.55 6.05 5.63
C PRO A 156 -12.14 6.66 5.60
N GLU A 157 -12.06 8.00 5.61
CA GLU A 157 -10.76 8.69 5.48
C GLU A 157 -9.74 8.27 6.54
N LYS A 158 -10.19 7.91 7.75
CA LYS A 158 -9.31 7.39 8.81
C LYS A 158 -8.54 6.15 8.34
N ASP A 159 -9.20 5.21 7.68
CA ASP A 159 -8.60 3.98 7.17
C ASP A 159 -7.73 4.26 5.96
N ARG A 160 -8.18 5.13 5.04
CA ARG A 160 -7.35 5.60 3.92
C ARG A 160 -6.04 6.23 4.41
N ALA A 161 -6.12 7.07 5.43
CA ALA A 161 -4.97 7.73 6.03
C ALA A 161 -4.02 6.72 6.71
N ALA A 162 -4.54 5.65 7.33
CA ALA A 162 -3.74 4.57 7.88
C ALA A 162 -3.02 3.78 6.77
N LEU A 163 -3.75 3.41 5.71
CA LEU A 163 -3.23 2.67 4.55
C LEU A 163 -2.17 3.46 3.77
N ARG A 164 -2.33 4.77 3.61
CA ARG A 164 -1.30 5.66 3.04
C ARG A 164 0.01 5.68 3.86
N LYS A 165 -0.07 5.35 5.15
CA LYS A 165 1.10 5.19 6.04
C LYS A 165 1.57 3.73 6.12
N GLY A 166 0.99 2.84 5.32
CA GLY A 166 1.30 1.41 5.30
C GLY A 166 0.75 0.62 6.47
N LYS A 167 -0.15 1.18 7.27
CA LYS A 167 -0.76 0.54 8.44
C LYS A 167 -2.08 -0.14 8.07
N ALA A 168 -2.51 -1.10 8.89
CA ALA A 168 -3.82 -1.72 8.75
C ALA A 168 -4.95 -0.69 8.91
N ALA A 169 -6.04 -0.90 8.16
CA ALA A 169 -7.32 -0.27 8.40
C ALA A 169 -7.96 -0.81 9.69
N GLN A 170 -9.11 -0.28 10.08
CA GLN A 170 -9.90 -0.85 11.16
C GLN A 170 -10.16 -2.35 10.95
N GLU A 171 -10.03 -3.13 12.03
CA GLU A 171 -10.34 -4.56 12.01
C GLU A 171 -11.82 -4.77 11.68
N LEU A 172 -12.06 -5.65 10.70
CA LEU A 172 -13.39 -6.04 10.28
C LEU A 172 -13.74 -7.40 10.92
N PRO A 173 -14.96 -7.57 11.45
CA PRO A 173 -15.38 -8.89 11.91
C PRO A 173 -15.35 -9.88 10.73
N PRO A 174 -14.93 -11.14 10.95
CA PRO A 174 -14.99 -12.16 9.91
C PRO A 174 -16.40 -12.28 9.31
N VAL A 175 -16.48 -12.76 8.07
CA VAL A 175 -17.78 -13.06 7.46
C VAL A 175 -18.48 -14.18 8.22
N SER A 176 -19.81 -14.15 8.26
CA SER A 176 -20.58 -15.18 8.97
C SER A 176 -20.34 -16.57 8.37
N PRO A 177 -20.48 -17.66 9.14
CA PRO A 177 -20.31 -19.02 8.63
C PRO A 177 -21.20 -19.33 7.41
N ALA A 178 -22.45 -18.87 7.42
CA ALA A 178 -23.37 -19.04 6.29
C ALA A 178 -22.89 -18.31 5.03
N THR A 179 -22.41 -17.07 5.17
CA THR A 179 -21.83 -16.32 4.05
C THR A 179 -20.55 -16.98 3.54
N LEU A 180 -19.70 -17.46 4.44
CA LEU A 180 -18.45 -18.15 4.08
C LEU A 180 -18.74 -19.40 3.23
N ALA A 181 -19.66 -20.25 3.69
CA ALA A 181 -20.07 -21.45 2.98
C ALA A 181 -20.60 -21.14 1.58
N ASN A 182 -21.41 -20.07 1.45
CA ASN A 182 -21.91 -19.62 0.15
C ASN A 182 -20.77 -19.17 -0.79
N LEU A 183 -19.79 -18.41 -0.27
CA LEU A 183 -18.64 -17.97 -1.06
C LEU A 183 -17.75 -19.14 -1.51
N GLN A 184 -17.50 -20.10 -0.63
CA GLN A 184 -16.77 -21.32 -0.94
C GLN A 184 -17.47 -22.12 -2.05
N SER A 185 -18.78 -22.33 -1.91
CA SER A 185 -19.57 -23.05 -2.91
C SER A 185 -19.61 -22.33 -4.28
N GLN A 186 -19.68 -21.00 -4.30
CA GLN A 186 -19.56 -20.21 -5.53
C GLN A 186 -18.16 -20.32 -6.15
N PHE A 187 -17.11 -20.28 -5.31
CA PHE A 187 -15.73 -20.41 -5.75
C PHE A 187 -15.50 -21.77 -6.42
N GLU A 188 -15.93 -22.86 -5.79
CA GLU A 188 -15.79 -24.22 -6.32
C GLU A 188 -16.51 -24.39 -7.66
N ARG A 189 -17.74 -23.90 -7.80
CA ARG A 189 -18.49 -24.00 -9.07
C ARG A 189 -17.86 -23.23 -10.22
N GLY A 190 -17.18 -22.11 -9.94
CA GLY A 190 -16.70 -21.19 -10.97
C GLY A 190 -15.20 -21.24 -11.23
N VAL A 191 -14.41 -21.00 -10.19
CA VAL A 191 -12.96 -20.77 -10.28
C VAL A 191 -12.17 -22.00 -9.84
N GLY A 192 -12.62 -22.71 -8.80
CA GLY A 192 -11.92 -23.85 -8.21
C GLY A 192 -11.80 -25.07 -9.12
N THR A 193 -12.59 -25.14 -10.20
CA THR A 193 -12.60 -26.21 -11.20
C THR A 193 -11.70 -25.93 -12.42
N ARG A 194 -11.03 -24.78 -12.46
CA ARG A 194 -10.14 -24.35 -13.56
C ARG A 194 -8.69 -24.29 -13.11
#